data_AF-A0A6I3EWU2-F1
#
_entry.id   AF-A0A6I3EWU2-F1
#
_cell.length_a   1.000
_cell.length_b   1.000
_cell.length_c   1.000
_cell.angle_alpha   90.00
_cell.angle_beta   90.00
_cell.angle_gamma   90.00
#
_symmetry.space_group_name_H-M   'P 1'
#
loop_
_entity.id
_entity.type
_entity.pdbx_description
1 polymer ?
#
loop_
_entity_poly.entity_id
_entity_poly.type
_entity_poly.pdbx_seq_one_letter_code
_entity_poly.pdbx_strand_id
1 'polypeptide(L)'
;MISEIFDPTRWQEMPGFDFDDITYHRSLEHGTVRIAFNRPEVRNAFRPKTVDQLYTALDHARMSTDVGCVLLTGNGPSPKDGGWAFCSGGDQRIRGKDGYKYAEGDTSATIEPGRAGRLHILEVQRLIRFMPKVVICVVNGWAAGGGHSLHAVCDLTLASKEHAKFKQTDADVASFDGGYGSAYLARQVGQKFAREIFFLGREYSAEQMWHMGAVNEVVPHADLEATALQWAKEINGKSPTAQRMLKYSFNLIDDGLVGQQIFAGEATRLAYASDEAQEGRDSFLEKRDADWSQFYWQY
;
A
#
# COMPACT_ATOMS: atom_id res chain seq x y z
N MET A 1 -6.19 -22.33 -1.62
CA MET A 1 -6.20 -22.07 -0.16
C MET A 1 -5.64 -20.67 0.04
N ILE A 2 -6.33 -19.78 0.78
CA ILE A 2 -5.93 -18.37 0.94
C ILE A 2 -4.68 -18.29 1.80
N SER A 3 -4.77 -18.66 3.07
CA SER A 3 -3.59 -18.82 3.91
C SER A 3 -3.89 -19.66 5.15
N GLU A 4 -2.86 -20.28 5.73
CA GLU A 4 -2.99 -21.00 7.01
C GLU A 4 -3.30 -20.07 8.19
N ILE A 5 -2.83 -18.81 8.12
CA ILE A 5 -3.05 -17.79 9.17
C ILE A 5 -4.28 -16.90 8.89
N PHE A 6 -5.02 -17.20 7.83
CA PHE A 6 -6.26 -16.51 7.48
C PHE A 6 -7.44 -17.16 8.21
N ASP A 7 -8.16 -16.39 9.02
CA ASP A 7 -9.36 -16.86 9.72
C ASP A 7 -10.63 -16.53 8.91
N PRO A 8 -11.23 -17.50 8.18
CA PRO A 8 -12.39 -17.24 7.35
C PRO A 8 -13.64 -16.83 8.14
N THR A 9 -13.67 -17.00 9.46
CA THR A 9 -14.81 -16.57 10.28
C THR A 9 -14.85 -15.06 10.52
N ARG A 10 -13.75 -14.36 10.23
CA ARG A 10 -13.58 -12.92 10.44
C ARG A 10 -13.66 -12.10 9.14
N TRP A 11 -13.72 -12.78 7.99
CA TRP A 11 -13.58 -12.18 6.67
C TRP A 11 -14.69 -12.66 5.74
N GLN A 12 -15.21 -11.74 4.95
CA GLN A 12 -16.10 -12.01 3.83
C GLN A 12 -15.43 -11.60 2.53
N GLU A 13 -15.48 -12.46 1.51
CA GLU A 13 -15.02 -12.11 0.17
C GLU A 13 -15.84 -10.94 -0.40
N MET A 14 -15.16 -9.99 -1.03
CA MET A 14 -15.83 -8.83 -1.62
C MET A 14 -16.57 -9.22 -2.91
N PRO A 15 -17.89 -9.04 -3.00
CA PRO A 15 -18.65 -9.41 -4.18
C PRO A 15 -18.33 -8.47 -5.36
N GLY A 16 -18.53 -8.98 -6.59
CA GLY A 16 -18.39 -8.19 -7.81
C GLY A 16 -16.95 -8.07 -8.33
N PHE A 17 -16.01 -8.84 -7.78
CA PHE A 17 -14.63 -8.91 -8.22
C PHE A 17 -14.26 -10.33 -8.62
N ASP A 18 -13.69 -10.48 -9.81
CA ASP A 18 -13.17 -11.75 -10.34
C ASP A 18 -11.64 -11.64 -10.43
N PHE A 19 -10.98 -11.90 -9.30
CA PHE A 19 -9.54 -11.74 -9.16
C PHE A 19 -8.83 -13.10 -9.03
N ASP A 20 -7.92 -13.36 -9.96
CA ASP A 20 -7.08 -14.57 -9.91
C ASP A 20 -5.75 -14.33 -9.19
N ASP A 21 -5.11 -13.17 -9.41
CA ASP A 21 -3.74 -12.90 -8.93
C ASP A 21 -3.71 -12.23 -7.55
N ILE A 22 -4.87 -11.80 -7.04
CA ILE A 22 -5.04 -11.26 -5.69
C ILE A 22 -6.31 -11.83 -5.04
N THR A 23 -6.45 -11.70 -3.73
CA THR A 23 -7.74 -11.85 -3.04
C THR A 23 -8.14 -10.57 -2.32
N TYR A 24 -9.43 -10.33 -2.19
CA TYR A 24 -9.99 -9.12 -1.60
C TYR A 24 -11.15 -9.43 -0.65
N HIS A 25 -10.95 -9.13 0.64
CA HIS A 25 -11.92 -9.44 1.69
C HIS A 25 -12.24 -8.23 2.55
N ARG A 26 -13.44 -8.21 3.11
CA ARG A 26 -13.90 -7.25 4.12
C ARG A 26 -14.02 -7.93 5.47
N SER A 27 -13.53 -7.29 6.52
CA SER A 27 -13.71 -7.76 7.88
C SER A 27 -15.18 -7.71 8.28
N LEU A 28 -15.65 -8.74 8.98
CA LEU A 28 -16.99 -8.82 9.57
C LEU A 28 -17.11 -8.04 10.88
N GLU A 29 -15.99 -7.54 11.43
CA GLU A 29 -15.97 -6.88 12.74
C GLU A 29 -15.98 -5.34 12.65
N HIS A 30 -15.26 -4.76 11.69
CA HIS A 30 -15.15 -3.31 11.53
C HIS A 30 -14.69 -2.90 10.11
N GLY A 31 -14.53 -1.60 9.89
CA GLY A 31 -14.17 -0.99 8.60
C GLY A 31 -12.74 -1.27 8.15
N THR A 32 -12.41 -2.54 7.88
CA THR A 32 -11.07 -2.96 7.44
C THR A 32 -11.18 -3.97 6.31
N VAL A 33 -10.32 -3.83 5.30
CA VAL A 33 -10.21 -4.79 4.20
C VAL A 33 -8.85 -5.46 4.18
N ARG A 34 -8.79 -6.69 3.69
CA ARG A 34 -7.58 -7.45 3.42
C ARG A 34 -7.43 -7.63 1.92
N ILE A 35 -6.36 -7.09 1.36
CA ILE A 35 -5.95 -7.26 -0.03
C ILE A 35 -4.66 -8.06 -0.03
N ALA A 36 -4.61 -9.18 -0.74
CA ALA A 36 -3.45 -10.07 -0.70
C ALA A 36 -3.01 -10.53 -2.08
N PHE A 37 -1.71 -10.62 -2.32
CA PHE A 37 -1.18 -11.32 -3.49
C PHE A 37 -1.58 -12.80 -3.45
N ASN A 38 -1.90 -13.40 -4.61
CA ASN A 38 -2.41 -14.76 -4.71
C ASN A 38 -1.66 -15.60 -5.75
N ARG A 39 -0.33 -15.47 -5.80
CA ARG A 39 0.56 -16.26 -6.67
C ARG A 39 1.69 -16.92 -5.86
N PRO A 40 1.38 -17.67 -4.77
CA PRO A 40 2.40 -18.16 -3.84
C PRO A 40 3.36 -19.18 -4.48
N GLU A 41 2.95 -19.85 -5.55
CA GLU A 41 3.76 -20.75 -6.38
C GLU A 41 4.93 -20.08 -7.10
N VAL A 42 4.94 -18.74 -7.16
CA VAL A 42 6.07 -17.91 -7.63
C VAL A 42 6.41 -16.82 -6.63
N ARG A 43 6.28 -17.11 -5.33
CA ARG A 43 6.60 -16.19 -4.23
C ARG A 43 5.87 -14.85 -4.36
N ASN A 44 4.61 -14.88 -4.80
CA ASN A 44 3.76 -13.70 -4.94
C ASN A 44 4.39 -12.60 -5.82
N ALA A 45 5.11 -13.00 -6.88
CA ALA A 45 5.60 -12.06 -7.88
C ALA A 45 4.42 -11.45 -8.68
N PHE A 46 4.42 -10.14 -8.88
CA PHE A 46 3.40 -9.45 -9.65
C PHE A 46 3.73 -9.41 -11.15
N ARG A 47 2.75 -9.73 -11.98
CA ARG A 47 2.73 -9.43 -13.42
C ARG A 47 1.79 -8.25 -13.69
N PRO A 48 1.72 -7.67 -14.90
CA PRO A 48 0.83 -6.54 -15.17
C PRO A 48 -0.63 -6.75 -14.75
N LYS A 49 -1.20 -7.95 -15.02
CA LYS A 49 -2.53 -8.32 -14.54
C LYS A 49 -2.67 -8.20 -13.01
N THR A 50 -1.68 -8.66 -12.25
CA THR A 50 -1.65 -8.53 -10.79
C THR A 50 -1.70 -7.06 -10.37
N VAL A 51 -0.95 -6.18 -11.06
CA VAL A 51 -0.90 -4.75 -10.74
C VAL A 51 -2.24 -4.09 -11.06
N ASP A 52 -2.88 -4.43 -12.19
CA ASP A 52 -4.21 -3.93 -12.55
C ASP A 52 -5.28 -4.33 -11.52
N GLN A 53 -5.28 -5.59 -11.08
CA GLN A 53 -6.20 -6.07 -10.04
C GLN A 53 -5.93 -5.41 -8.69
N LEU A 54 -4.66 -5.28 -8.30
CA LEU A 54 -4.27 -4.62 -7.05
C LEU A 54 -4.70 -3.15 -7.04
N TYR A 55 -4.50 -2.43 -8.15
CA TYR A 55 -4.98 -1.06 -8.29
C TYR A 55 -6.50 -1.00 -8.16
N THR A 56 -7.22 -1.89 -8.85
CA THR A 56 -8.70 -1.94 -8.80
C THR A 56 -9.22 -2.16 -7.38
N ALA A 57 -8.66 -3.12 -6.64
CA ALA A 57 -9.05 -3.41 -5.27
C ALA A 57 -8.74 -2.26 -4.31
N LEU A 58 -7.55 -1.65 -4.43
CA LEU A 58 -7.15 -0.51 -3.61
C LEU A 58 -7.98 0.74 -3.91
N ASP A 59 -8.35 0.97 -5.17
CA ASP A 59 -9.16 2.12 -5.56
C ASP A 59 -10.62 1.96 -5.10
N HIS A 60 -11.17 0.74 -5.22
CA HIS A 60 -12.44 0.42 -4.60
C HIS A 60 -12.38 0.66 -3.09
N ALA A 61 -11.37 0.11 -2.40
CA ALA A 61 -11.17 0.31 -0.97
C ALA A 61 -11.01 1.80 -0.63
N ARG A 62 -10.35 2.61 -1.46
CA ARG A 62 -10.22 4.07 -1.29
C ARG A 62 -11.60 4.76 -1.29
N MET A 63 -12.49 4.35 -2.18
CA MET A 63 -13.82 4.96 -2.37
C MET A 63 -14.89 4.45 -1.39
N SER A 64 -14.72 3.28 -0.75
CA SER A 64 -15.69 2.74 0.21
C SER A 64 -15.74 3.55 1.50
N THR A 65 -16.80 4.31 1.77
CA THR A 65 -16.87 5.23 2.93
C THR A 65 -16.90 4.53 4.30
N ASP A 66 -17.15 3.23 4.32
CA ASP A 66 -17.24 2.38 5.51
C ASP A 66 -15.94 1.59 5.80
N VAL A 67 -14.88 1.81 5.01
CA VAL A 67 -13.54 1.26 5.23
C VAL A 67 -12.60 2.37 5.70
N GLY A 68 -11.91 2.19 6.83
CA GLY A 68 -10.90 3.14 7.32
C GLY A 68 -9.45 2.65 7.25
N CYS A 69 -9.24 1.34 7.11
CA CYS A 69 -7.90 0.75 7.07
C CYS A 69 -7.80 -0.39 6.03
N VAL A 70 -6.65 -0.51 5.38
CA VAL A 70 -6.30 -1.58 4.43
C VAL A 70 -5.16 -2.41 5.00
N LEU A 71 -5.31 -3.73 5.00
CA LEU A 71 -4.23 -4.68 5.23
C LEU A 71 -3.75 -5.20 3.86
N LEU A 72 -2.47 -4.99 3.55
CA LEU A 72 -1.82 -5.47 2.34
C LEU A 72 -0.87 -6.63 2.68
N THR A 73 -1.15 -7.84 2.20
CA THR A 73 -0.40 -9.06 2.57
C THR A 73 -0.17 -10.00 1.37
N GLY A 74 0.37 -11.20 1.60
CA GLY A 74 0.46 -12.27 0.61
C GLY A 74 -0.24 -13.54 1.09
N ASN A 75 -0.99 -14.20 0.21
CA ASN A 75 -1.50 -15.55 0.43
C ASN A 75 -0.33 -16.55 0.39
N GLY A 76 -0.51 -17.72 1.02
CA GLY A 76 0.56 -18.71 1.15
C GLY A 76 0.27 -19.75 2.25
N PRO A 77 1.12 -20.76 2.42
CA PRO A 77 2.44 -20.91 1.80
C PRO A 77 2.37 -21.37 0.35
N SER A 78 3.53 -21.43 -0.30
CA SER A 78 3.65 -21.99 -1.65
C SER A 78 3.29 -23.48 -1.67
N PRO A 79 2.39 -23.93 -2.56
CA PRO A 79 2.04 -25.34 -2.66
C PRO A 79 3.20 -26.19 -3.21
N LYS A 80 4.25 -25.58 -3.77
CA LYS A 80 5.40 -26.28 -4.33
C LYS A 80 6.40 -26.74 -3.28
N ASP A 81 6.60 -25.94 -2.23
CA ASP A 81 7.71 -26.12 -1.30
C ASP A 81 7.46 -25.59 0.12
N GLY A 82 6.23 -25.16 0.44
CA GLY A 82 5.89 -24.62 1.76
C GLY A 82 6.47 -23.23 2.07
N GLY A 83 7.12 -22.58 1.10
CA GLY A 83 7.74 -21.27 1.32
C GLY A 83 6.73 -20.12 1.39
N TRP A 84 6.92 -19.21 2.35
CA TRP A 84 6.09 -18.03 2.56
C TRP A 84 6.60 -16.80 1.82
N ALA A 85 5.70 -16.00 1.24
CA ALA A 85 6.05 -14.74 0.60
C ALA A 85 4.97 -13.68 0.81
N PHE A 86 5.39 -12.47 1.15
CA PHE A 86 4.54 -11.30 0.95
C PHE A 86 4.48 -10.99 -0.54
N CYS A 87 5.62 -10.62 -1.12
CA CYS A 87 5.77 -10.31 -2.54
C CYS A 87 7.26 -10.31 -2.92
N SER A 88 7.61 -10.97 -4.03
CA SER A 88 8.98 -11.03 -4.55
C SER A 88 9.27 -10.00 -5.66
N GLY A 89 8.37 -9.04 -5.87
CA GLY A 89 8.53 -8.00 -6.89
C GLY A 89 7.97 -8.41 -8.24
N GLY A 90 8.47 -7.78 -9.31
CA GLY A 90 7.97 -8.02 -10.65
C GLY A 90 8.44 -9.36 -11.22
N ASP A 91 7.50 -10.08 -11.82
CA ASP A 91 7.70 -11.40 -12.41
C ASP A 91 8.69 -11.35 -13.58
N GLN A 92 9.93 -11.79 -13.34
CA GLN A 92 11.02 -11.71 -14.32
C GLN A 92 10.73 -12.51 -15.60
N ARG A 93 9.82 -13.50 -15.56
CA ARG A 93 9.48 -14.34 -16.73
C ARG A 93 8.83 -13.55 -17.87
N ILE A 94 8.22 -12.40 -17.54
CA ILE A 94 7.53 -11.53 -18.50
C ILE A 94 8.18 -10.13 -18.61
N ARG A 95 9.40 -9.96 -18.09
CA ARG A 95 10.18 -8.72 -18.22
C ARG A 95 10.79 -8.64 -19.63
N GLY A 96 10.52 -7.54 -20.32
CA GLY A 96 11.12 -7.19 -21.62
C GLY A 96 12.04 -5.97 -21.54
N LYS A 97 12.46 -5.48 -22.72
CA LYS A 97 13.36 -4.31 -22.86
C LYS A 97 12.77 -3.00 -22.34
N ASP A 98 11.44 -2.90 -22.32
CA ASP A 98 10.63 -1.72 -22.04
C ASP A 98 9.78 -1.86 -20.76
N GLY A 99 10.01 -2.91 -19.95
CA GLY A 99 9.29 -3.16 -18.70
C GLY A 99 8.58 -4.52 -18.65
N TYR A 100 7.62 -4.67 -17.75
CA TYR A 100 6.85 -5.92 -17.58
C TYR A 100 5.71 -5.98 -18.58
N LYS A 101 5.55 -7.11 -19.28
CA LYS A 101 4.59 -7.27 -20.39
C LYS A 101 3.39 -8.11 -20.02
N TYR A 102 2.26 -7.79 -20.67
CA TYR A 102 1.07 -8.63 -20.63
C TYR A 102 1.34 -9.93 -21.38
N ALA A 103 0.83 -11.02 -20.84
CA ALA A 103 0.97 -12.35 -21.39
C ALA A 103 -0.28 -13.16 -21.06
N GLU A 104 -0.73 -14.00 -21.99
CA GLU A 104 -1.85 -14.91 -21.74
C GLU A 104 -1.47 -16.03 -20.74
N GLY A 105 -0.19 -16.40 -20.73
CA GLY A 105 0.38 -17.40 -19.83
C GLY A 105 1.47 -16.84 -18.90
N ASP A 106 2.22 -17.74 -18.28
CA ASP A 106 3.23 -17.44 -17.27
C ASP A 106 4.67 -17.38 -17.79
N THR A 107 4.86 -17.37 -19.12
CA THR A 107 6.19 -17.44 -19.74
C THR A 107 6.40 -16.34 -20.77
N SER A 108 7.66 -16.08 -21.12
CA SER A 108 8.02 -15.11 -22.15
C SER A 108 7.47 -15.48 -23.54
N ALA A 109 7.18 -16.77 -23.79
CA ALA A 109 6.62 -17.25 -25.05
C ALA A 109 5.16 -16.81 -25.28
N THR A 110 4.46 -16.45 -24.20
CA THR A 110 3.04 -16.06 -24.24
C THR A 110 2.84 -14.54 -24.15
N ILE A 111 3.90 -13.75 -24.30
CA ILE A 111 3.84 -12.28 -24.29
C ILE A 111 3.02 -11.79 -25.48
N GLU A 112 2.06 -10.90 -25.22
CA GLU A 112 1.24 -10.26 -26.25
C GLU A 112 2.11 -9.38 -27.17
N PRO A 113 2.26 -9.71 -28.47
CA PRO A 113 3.03 -8.90 -29.40
C PRO A 113 2.33 -7.54 -29.64
N GLY A 114 3.12 -6.47 -29.75
CA GLY A 114 2.61 -5.12 -30.04
C GLY A 114 2.16 -4.30 -28.82
N ARG A 115 2.10 -4.90 -27.62
CA ARG A 115 1.82 -4.17 -26.37
C ARG A 115 3.13 -3.77 -25.67
N ALA A 116 3.27 -2.49 -25.34
CA ALA A 116 4.43 -1.96 -24.65
C ALA A 116 4.50 -2.50 -23.20
N GLY A 117 5.72 -2.70 -22.71
CA GLY A 117 5.97 -2.99 -21.30
C GLY A 117 5.53 -1.83 -20.39
N ARG A 118 5.19 -2.15 -19.14
CA ARG A 118 4.82 -1.15 -18.13
C ARG A 118 5.63 -1.32 -16.84
N LEU A 119 5.79 -0.22 -16.12
CA LEU A 119 6.33 -0.17 -14.74
C LEU A 119 5.27 0.42 -13.77
N HIS A 120 4.00 0.17 -14.06
CA HIS A 120 2.86 0.80 -13.40
C HIS A 120 2.57 0.33 -11.98
N ILE A 121 3.43 -0.50 -11.36
CA ILE A 121 3.39 -0.63 -9.90
C ILE A 121 3.63 0.72 -9.20
N LEU A 122 4.29 1.66 -9.89
CA LEU A 122 4.41 3.05 -9.45
C LEU A 122 3.05 3.76 -9.30
N GLU A 123 2.03 3.37 -10.08
CA GLU A 123 0.65 3.88 -9.92
C GLU A 123 0.03 3.35 -8.63
N VAL A 124 0.26 2.07 -8.30
CA VAL A 124 -0.15 1.47 -7.02
C VAL A 124 0.57 2.11 -5.83
N GLN A 125 1.89 2.36 -5.93
CA GLN A 125 2.63 3.08 -4.88
C GLN A 125 2.02 4.45 -4.59
N ARG A 126 1.68 5.23 -5.64
CA ARG A 126 1.00 6.52 -5.48
C ARG A 126 -0.41 6.36 -4.89
N LEU A 127 -1.16 5.34 -5.30
CA LEU A 127 -2.50 5.09 -4.75
C LEU A 127 -2.46 4.79 -3.25
N ILE A 128 -1.50 3.97 -2.79
CA ILE A 128 -1.26 3.70 -1.37
C ILE A 128 -0.89 5.00 -0.63
N ARG A 129 0.05 5.77 -1.20
CA ARG A 129 0.54 7.03 -0.61
C ARG A 129 -0.57 8.07 -0.45
N PHE A 130 -1.42 8.22 -1.47
CA PHE A 130 -2.36 9.33 -1.58
C PHE A 130 -3.79 9.00 -1.15
N MET A 131 -4.13 7.75 -0.88
CA MET A 131 -5.45 7.44 -0.34
C MET A 131 -5.63 7.98 1.09
N PRO A 132 -6.84 8.46 1.46
CA PRO A 132 -7.14 9.03 2.77
C PRO A 132 -7.31 7.98 3.89
N LYS A 133 -6.61 6.85 3.78
CA LYS A 133 -6.76 5.67 4.64
C LYS A 133 -5.39 5.12 4.99
N VAL A 134 -5.27 4.54 6.18
CA VAL A 134 -4.04 3.89 6.58
C VAL A 134 -3.92 2.54 5.87
N VAL A 135 -2.75 2.27 5.30
CA VAL A 135 -2.37 1.00 4.69
C VAL A 135 -1.28 0.36 5.53
N ILE A 136 -1.60 -0.79 6.12
CA ILE A 136 -0.66 -1.62 6.88
C ILE A 136 -0.15 -2.72 5.96
N CYS A 137 1.16 -2.74 5.72
CA CYS A 137 1.81 -3.90 5.11
C CYS A 137 1.96 -5.00 6.16
N VAL A 138 1.50 -6.20 5.84
CA VAL A 138 1.56 -7.36 6.72
C VAL A 138 2.50 -8.37 6.06
N VAL A 139 3.78 -8.31 6.42
CA VAL A 139 4.84 -9.10 5.78
C VAL A 139 4.88 -10.48 6.39
N ASN A 140 4.20 -11.42 5.75
CA ASN A 140 4.07 -12.81 6.19
C ASN A 140 5.18 -13.74 5.69
N GLY A 141 6.14 -13.23 4.90
CA GLY A 141 7.18 -14.03 4.26
C GLY A 141 8.23 -13.17 3.55
N TRP A 142 8.82 -13.70 2.48
CA TRP A 142 9.71 -12.93 1.59
C TRP A 142 9.07 -11.61 1.11
N ALA A 143 9.77 -10.49 1.35
CA ALA A 143 9.55 -9.18 0.75
C ALA A 143 10.81 -8.78 -0.02
N ALA A 144 10.79 -8.96 -1.34
CA ALA A 144 11.96 -8.78 -2.19
C ALA A 144 11.71 -7.90 -3.42
N GLY A 145 12.76 -7.23 -3.91
CA GLY A 145 12.69 -6.36 -5.08
C GLY A 145 11.58 -5.29 -4.95
N GLY A 146 10.72 -5.19 -5.97
CA GLY A 146 9.54 -4.33 -5.92
C GLY A 146 8.54 -4.64 -4.80
N GLY A 147 8.51 -5.88 -4.28
CA GLY A 147 7.71 -6.23 -3.09
C GLY A 147 8.26 -5.59 -1.82
N HIS A 148 9.59 -5.48 -1.69
CA HIS A 148 10.22 -4.70 -0.63
C HIS A 148 9.86 -3.20 -0.75
N SER A 149 9.84 -2.65 -1.97
CA SER A 149 9.43 -1.25 -2.19
C SER A 149 7.95 -1.00 -1.86
N LEU A 150 7.06 -1.97 -2.08
CA LEU A 150 5.66 -1.88 -1.66
C LEU A 150 5.51 -1.88 -0.14
N HIS A 151 6.31 -2.68 0.57
CA HIS A 151 6.39 -2.61 2.03
C HIS A 151 6.80 -1.20 2.47
N ALA A 152 7.84 -0.63 1.87
CA ALA A 152 8.39 0.66 2.27
C ALA A 152 7.44 1.84 2.06
N VAL A 153 6.54 1.80 1.06
CA VAL A 153 5.58 2.89 0.80
C VAL A 153 4.30 2.83 1.66
N CYS A 154 4.02 1.68 2.29
CA CYS A 154 2.89 1.58 3.21
C CYS A 154 3.10 2.47 4.44
N ASP A 155 2.00 2.87 5.09
CA ASP A 155 2.08 3.76 6.25
C ASP A 155 2.70 3.06 7.47
N LEU A 156 2.43 1.76 7.62
CA LEU A 156 2.92 0.91 8.70
C LEU A 156 3.30 -0.48 8.16
N THR A 157 4.20 -1.18 8.85
CA THR A 157 4.57 -2.57 8.57
C THR A 157 4.57 -3.43 9.83
N LEU A 158 3.87 -4.55 9.79
CA LEU A 158 3.96 -5.66 10.74
C LEU A 158 4.62 -6.85 10.05
N ALA A 159 5.52 -7.55 10.73
CA ALA A 159 6.30 -8.62 10.11
C ALA A 159 6.26 -9.92 10.92
N SER A 160 6.10 -11.05 10.21
CA SER A 160 6.23 -12.39 10.79
C SER A 160 7.64 -12.60 11.34
N LYS A 161 7.73 -12.99 12.61
CA LYS A 161 9.00 -13.30 13.27
C LYS A 161 9.77 -14.44 12.57
N GLU A 162 9.06 -15.50 12.19
CA GLU A 162 9.62 -16.76 11.73
C GLU A 162 9.88 -16.76 10.22
N HIS A 163 9.09 -16.00 9.45
CA HIS A 163 9.05 -16.13 7.99
C HIS A 163 9.36 -14.84 7.25
N ALA A 164 9.24 -13.67 7.87
CA ALA A 164 9.54 -12.43 7.17
C ALA A 164 11.03 -12.32 6.86
N LYS A 165 11.32 -12.12 5.57
CA LYS A 165 12.68 -11.97 5.05
C LYS A 165 12.69 -10.82 4.06
N PHE A 166 13.49 -9.81 4.37
CA PHE A 166 13.60 -8.60 3.58
C PHE A 166 14.89 -8.63 2.79
N LYS A 167 14.80 -8.52 1.47
CA LYS A 167 15.98 -8.56 0.59
C LYS A 167 15.77 -7.69 -0.63
N GLN A 168 16.51 -6.58 -0.72
CA GLN A 168 16.47 -5.74 -1.90
C GLN A 168 17.36 -6.33 -3.00
N THR A 169 16.76 -6.90 -4.05
CA THR A 169 17.44 -7.63 -5.13
C THR A 169 17.51 -6.85 -6.44
N ASP A 170 17.07 -5.59 -6.43
CA ASP A 170 17.01 -4.76 -7.65
C ASP A 170 18.34 -4.76 -8.42
N ALA A 171 19.45 -4.50 -7.72
CA ALA A 171 20.77 -4.43 -8.34
C ALA A 171 21.25 -5.79 -8.89
N ASP A 172 20.86 -6.91 -8.27
CA ASP A 172 21.24 -8.27 -8.72
C ASP A 172 20.69 -8.57 -10.13
N VAL A 173 19.57 -7.95 -10.50
CA VAL A 173 18.89 -8.14 -11.80
C VAL A 173 18.93 -6.90 -12.68
N ALA A 174 19.86 -5.97 -12.45
CA ALA A 174 19.99 -4.72 -13.19
C ALA A 174 18.66 -3.93 -13.26
N SER A 175 17.99 -3.81 -12.11
CA SER A 175 16.83 -2.97 -11.86
C SER A 175 17.18 -1.94 -10.77
N PHE A 176 16.28 -1.00 -10.52
CA PHE A 176 16.31 -0.10 -9.36
C PHE A 176 14.97 0.60 -9.18
N ASP A 177 14.46 0.64 -7.95
CA ASP A 177 13.44 1.61 -7.53
C ASP A 177 14.14 2.88 -6.99
N GLY A 178 14.25 3.90 -7.83
CA GLY A 178 14.85 5.19 -7.47
C GLY A 178 13.90 6.16 -6.76
N GLY A 179 12.68 5.73 -6.42
CA GLY A 179 11.64 6.55 -5.81
C GLY A 179 11.38 6.14 -4.36
N TYR A 180 10.15 5.73 -4.06
CA TYR A 180 9.75 5.32 -2.71
C TYR A 180 10.53 4.09 -2.22
N GLY A 181 10.97 3.20 -3.11
CA GLY A 181 11.70 2.00 -2.70
C GLY A 181 13.04 2.28 -2.01
N SER A 182 13.74 3.36 -2.41
CA SER A 182 15.09 3.68 -1.92
C SER A 182 15.15 5.00 -1.14
N ALA A 183 14.74 6.12 -1.75
CA ALA A 183 14.84 7.43 -1.15
C ALA A 183 13.93 7.55 0.09
N TYR A 184 12.72 7.00 0.00
CA TYR A 184 11.78 7.01 1.13
C TYR A 184 12.13 5.97 2.21
N LEU A 185 12.71 4.81 1.84
CA LEU A 185 13.30 3.89 2.82
C LEU A 185 14.34 4.60 3.70
N ALA A 186 15.15 5.51 3.14
CA ALA A 186 16.11 6.30 3.91
C ALA A 186 15.46 7.30 4.89
N ARG A 187 14.16 7.62 4.76
CA ARG A 187 13.38 8.37 5.76
C ARG A 187 12.99 7.53 6.97
N GLN A 188 13.03 6.20 6.84
CA GLN A 188 12.69 5.25 7.90
C GLN A 188 13.95 4.80 8.63
N VAL A 189 14.95 4.29 7.89
CA VAL A 189 16.15 3.67 8.48
C VAL A 189 17.39 4.56 8.45
N GLY A 190 17.27 5.77 7.92
CA GLY A 190 18.40 6.66 7.68
C GLY A 190 19.25 6.26 6.47
N GLN A 191 20.14 7.18 6.07
CA GLN A 191 20.90 7.06 4.82
C GLN A 191 21.87 5.87 4.78
N LYS A 192 22.48 5.50 5.91
CA LYS A 192 23.48 4.43 5.95
C LYS A 192 22.86 3.06 5.74
N PHE A 193 21.84 2.71 6.52
CA PHE A 193 21.15 1.42 6.39
C PHE A 193 20.42 1.28 5.05
N ALA A 194 19.75 2.33 4.56
CA ALA A 194 19.09 2.27 3.25
C ALA A 194 20.07 1.95 2.11
N ARG A 195 21.25 2.59 2.12
CA ARG A 195 22.32 2.30 1.15
C ARG A 195 22.89 0.90 1.33
N GLU A 196 23.06 0.43 2.56
CA GLU A 196 23.52 -0.93 2.86
C GLU A 196 22.56 -1.98 2.28
N ILE A 197 21.26 -1.81 2.52
CA ILE A 197 20.19 -2.69 2.02
C ILE A 197 20.25 -2.80 0.49
N PHE A 198 20.36 -1.67 -0.23
CA PHE A 198 20.37 -1.67 -1.69
C PHE A 198 21.70 -2.12 -2.31
N PHE A 199 22.84 -1.68 -1.78
CA PHE A 199 24.14 -1.95 -2.40
C PHE A 199 24.65 -3.36 -2.14
N LEU A 200 24.28 -3.98 -1.01
CA LEU A 200 24.73 -5.33 -0.66
C LEU A 200 23.65 -6.39 -0.87
N GLY A 201 22.38 -5.99 -1.01
CA GLY A 201 21.27 -6.91 -1.26
C GLY A 201 21.18 -8.05 -0.24
N ARG A 202 21.58 -7.81 1.02
CA ARG A 202 21.56 -8.84 2.08
C ARG A 202 20.13 -9.18 2.49
N GLU A 203 19.98 -10.37 3.05
CA GLU A 203 18.75 -10.79 3.71
C GLU A 203 18.73 -10.23 5.14
N TYR A 204 17.59 -9.67 5.55
CA TYR A 204 17.34 -9.19 6.90
C TYR A 204 16.08 -9.84 7.48
N SER A 205 16.13 -10.17 8.77
CA SER A 205 14.98 -10.66 9.53
C SER A 205 14.00 -9.53 9.89
N ALA A 206 12.81 -9.91 10.37
CA ALA A 206 11.86 -8.98 10.98
C ALA A 206 12.48 -8.13 12.10
N GLU A 207 13.23 -8.77 13.00
CA GLU A 207 13.88 -8.09 14.14
C GLU A 207 14.94 -7.09 13.66
N GLN A 208 15.74 -7.44 12.65
CA GLN A 208 16.74 -6.51 12.10
C GLN A 208 16.08 -5.29 11.45
N MET A 209 15.00 -5.49 10.68
CA MET A 209 14.26 -4.38 10.08
C MET A 209 13.50 -3.53 11.11
N TRP A 210 13.04 -4.14 12.20
CA TRP A 210 12.47 -3.41 13.34
C TRP A 210 13.53 -2.55 14.04
N HIS A 211 14.70 -3.11 14.33
CA HIS A 211 15.82 -2.37 14.90
C HIS A 211 16.30 -1.21 14.01
N MET A 212 16.27 -1.38 12.69
CA MET A 212 16.63 -0.32 11.75
C MET A 212 15.54 0.76 11.60
N GLY A 213 14.27 0.44 11.92
CA GLY A 213 13.14 1.39 11.85
C GLY A 213 12.20 1.24 10.65
N ALA A 214 12.33 0.19 9.83
CA ALA A 214 11.44 -0.08 8.70
C ALA A 214 10.22 -0.94 9.07
N VAL A 215 10.28 -1.70 10.17
CA VAL A 215 9.17 -2.53 10.68
C VAL A 215 8.70 -1.94 12.01
N ASN A 216 7.38 -1.81 12.20
CA ASN A 216 6.82 -1.26 13.43
C ASN A 216 6.72 -2.31 14.54
N GLU A 217 6.33 -3.54 14.21
CA GLU A 217 6.22 -4.64 15.17
C GLU A 217 6.55 -6.00 14.53
N VAL A 218 7.23 -6.84 15.32
CA VAL A 218 7.54 -8.22 14.97
C VAL A 218 6.57 -9.14 15.71
N VAL A 219 5.82 -9.93 14.96
CA VAL A 219 4.70 -10.73 15.47
C VAL A 219 4.92 -12.21 15.17
N PRO A 220 4.65 -13.14 16.10
CA PRO A 220 4.61 -14.57 15.77
C PRO A 220 3.73 -14.81 14.54
N HIS A 221 4.16 -15.69 13.62
CA HIS A 221 3.53 -15.85 12.32
C HIS A 221 2.04 -16.17 12.42
N ALA A 222 1.69 -17.07 13.35
CA ALA A 222 0.32 -17.50 13.60
C ALA A 222 -0.61 -16.35 14.06
N ASP A 223 -0.06 -15.32 14.72
CA ASP A 223 -0.82 -14.20 15.28
C ASP A 223 -0.81 -12.96 14.37
N LEU A 224 -0.10 -13.02 13.23
CA LEU A 224 0.21 -11.86 12.40
C LEU A 224 -1.06 -11.16 11.86
N GLU A 225 -1.98 -11.90 11.25
CA GLU A 225 -3.21 -11.30 10.72
C GLU A 225 -4.17 -10.83 11.83
N ALA A 226 -4.23 -11.55 12.95
CA ALA A 226 -5.04 -11.16 14.10
C ALA A 226 -4.54 -9.85 14.71
N THR A 227 -3.22 -9.71 14.85
CA THR A 227 -2.56 -8.49 15.35
C THR A 227 -2.76 -7.33 14.39
N ALA A 228 -2.62 -7.56 13.07
CA ALA A 228 -2.87 -6.55 12.06
C ALA A 228 -4.31 -6.04 12.09
N LEU A 229 -5.29 -6.94 12.28
CA LEU A 229 -6.69 -6.55 12.39
C LEU A 229 -6.97 -5.76 13.68
N GLN A 230 -6.30 -6.11 14.80
CA GLN A 230 -6.35 -5.33 16.04
C GLN A 230 -5.76 -3.92 15.88
N TRP A 231 -4.60 -3.76 15.23
CA TRP A 231 -4.04 -2.43 14.92
C TRP A 231 -5.00 -1.61 14.05
N ALA A 232 -5.63 -2.24 13.05
CA ALA A 232 -6.64 -1.61 12.21
C ALA A 232 -7.88 -1.17 13.01
N LYS A 233 -8.29 -1.93 14.02
CA LYS A 233 -9.36 -1.56 14.97
C LYS A 233 -9.00 -0.29 15.74
N GLU A 234 -7.78 -0.18 16.22
CA GLU A 234 -7.30 0.98 16.97
C GLU A 234 -7.22 2.25 16.10
N ILE A 235 -6.84 2.10 14.84
CA ILE A 235 -6.87 3.18 13.83
C ILE A 235 -8.31 3.63 13.58
N ASN A 236 -9.23 2.69 13.39
CA ASN A 236 -10.64 2.95 13.13
C ASN A 236 -11.39 3.52 14.35
N GLY A 237 -10.84 3.36 15.57
CA GLY A 237 -11.38 3.94 16.79
C GLY A 237 -11.09 5.43 16.99
N LYS A 238 -10.40 6.10 16.04
CA LYS A 238 -10.05 7.53 16.12
C LYS A 238 -10.89 8.37 15.16
N SER A 239 -10.81 9.71 15.27
CA SER A 239 -11.45 10.64 14.34
C SER A 239 -10.96 10.41 12.90
N PRO A 240 -11.83 10.04 11.94
CA PRO A 240 -11.42 9.80 10.55
C PRO A 240 -10.84 11.03 9.87
N THR A 241 -11.33 12.22 10.22
CA THR A 241 -10.77 13.50 9.72
C THR A 241 -9.37 13.72 10.26
N ALA A 242 -9.13 13.49 11.56
CA ALA A 242 -7.80 13.64 12.13
C ALA A 242 -6.80 12.64 11.51
N GLN A 243 -7.19 11.38 11.34
CA GLN A 243 -6.34 10.35 10.70
C GLN A 243 -5.96 10.73 9.27
N ARG A 244 -6.93 11.20 8.48
CA ARG A 244 -6.69 11.67 7.10
C ARG A 244 -5.73 12.85 7.05
N MET A 245 -5.94 13.86 7.90
CA MET A 245 -5.07 15.04 7.96
C MET A 245 -3.66 14.69 8.45
N LEU A 246 -3.53 13.78 9.41
CA LEU A 246 -2.22 13.32 9.91
C LEU A 246 -1.43 12.61 8.80
N LYS A 247 -2.03 11.66 8.08
CA LYS A 247 -1.38 10.99 6.95
C LYS A 247 -0.85 12.01 5.94
N TYR A 248 -1.69 12.97 5.54
CA TYR A 248 -1.28 13.98 4.57
C TYR A 248 -0.24 14.96 5.13
N SER A 249 -0.25 15.24 6.44
CA SER A 249 0.78 16.05 7.10
C SER A 249 2.15 15.36 7.08
N PHE A 250 2.21 14.05 7.35
CA PHE A 250 3.44 13.28 7.24
C PHE A 250 3.98 13.25 5.81
N ASN A 251 3.08 13.14 4.82
CA ASN A 251 3.47 13.12 3.42
C ASN A 251 3.96 14.48 2.91
N LEU A 252 3.41 15.58 3.43
CA LEU A 252 3.52 16.92 2.86
C LEU A 252 4.95 17.36 2.56
N ILE A 253 5.87 17.19 3.51
CA ILE A 253 7.23 17.74 3.39
C ILE A 253 8.11 16.94 2.43
N ASP A 254 7.82 15.65 2.24
CA ASP A 254 8.57 14.76 1.36
C ASP A 254 8.01 14.75 -0.07
N ASP A 255 6.70 14.98 -0.23
CA ASP A 255 6.01 14.89 -1.53
C ASP A 255 5.92 16.25 -2.26
N GLY A 256 6.49 17.32 -1.70
CA GLY A 256 6.58 18.64 -2.31
C GLY A 256 5.22 19.21 -2.74
N LEU A 257 5.11 19.73 -3.97
CA LEU A 257 3.86 20.31 -4.48
C LEU A 257 2.70 19.30 -4.51
N VAL A 258 2.97 18.00 -4.69
CA VAL A 258 1.93 16.96 -4.67
C VAL A 258 1.41 16.78 -3.25
N GLY A 259 2.31 16.73 -2.27
CA GLY A 259 1.95 16.68 -0.85
C GLY A 259 1.10 17.89 -0.43
N GLN A 260 1.52 19.10 -0.84
CA GLN A 260 0.76 20.33 -0.60
C GLN A 260 -0.62 20.28 -1.26
N GLN A 261 -0.74 19.83 -2.51
CA GLN A 261 -2.03 19.72 -3.21
C GLN A 261 -3.02 18.85 -2.43
N ILE A 262 -2.57 17.67 -1.98
CA ILE A 262 -3.43 16.71 -1.30
C ILE A 262 -3.87 17.23 0.08
N PHE A 263 -2.93 17.75 0.88
CA PHE A 263 -3.24 18.32 2.18
C PHE A 263 -4.15 19.56 2.07
N ALA A 264 -3.80 20.49 1.17
CA ALA A 264 -4.58 21.71 0.96
C ALA A 264 -5.98 21.40 0.40
N GLY A 265 -6.13 20.35 -0.42
CA GLY A 265 -7.44 19.89 -0.89
C GLY A 265 -8.36 19.50 0.27
N GLU A 266 -7.84 18.85 1.31
CA GLU A 266 -8.63 18.55 2.51
C GLU A 266 -8.85 19.77 3.42
N ALA A 267 -7.90 20.71 3.48
CA ALA A 267 -8.12 22.00 4.13
C ALA A 267 -9.26 22.78 3.45
N THR A 268 -9.33 22.78 2.13
CA THR A 268 -10.46 23.34 1.36
C THR A 268 -11.77 22.65 1.71
N ARG A 269 -11.78 21.32 1.84
CA ARG A 269 -12.98 20.57 2.28
C ARG A 269 -13.45 21.03 3.66
N LEU A 270 -12.53 21.28 4.59
CA LEU A 270 -12.87 21.80 5.92
C LEU A 270 -13.43 23.22 5.83
N ALA A 271 -12.83 24.09 5.01
CA ALA A 271 -13.35 25.44 4.78
C ALA A 271 -14.78 25.43 4.20
N TYR A 272 -15.08 24.51 3.28
CA TYR A 272 -16.41 24.35 2.68
C TYR A 272 -17.51 23.97 3.68
N ALA A 273 -17.16 23.46 4.86
CA ALA A 273 -18.12 23.11 5.90
C ALA A 273 -18.52 24.31 6.77
N SER A 274 -17.91 25.49 6.58
CA SER A 274 -18.19 26.69 7.37
C SER A 274 -19.41 27.47 6.86
N ASP A 275 -19.97 28.32 7.72
CA ASP A 275 -21.02 29.28 7.33
C ASP A 275 -20.46 30.36 6.38
N GLU A 276 -19.17 30.70 6.48
CA GLU A 276 -18.50 31.62 5.57
C GLU A 276 -18.48 31.10 4.13
N ALA A 277 -18.20 29.81 3.93
CA ALA A 277 -18.27 29.19 2.60
C ALA A 277 -19.71 29.14 2.05
N GLN A 278 -20.71 29.01 2.93
CA GLN A 278 -22.12 29.06 2.53
C GLN A 278 -22.50 30.46 2.02
N GLU A 279 -22.09 31.52 2.73
CA GLU A 279 -22.32 32.92 2.29
C GLU A 279 -21.67 33.20 0.93
N GLY A 280 -20.44 32.73 0.71
CA GLY A 280 -19.78 32.86 -0.59
C GLY A 280 -20.50 32.14 -1.73
N ARG A 281 -21.07 30.95 -1.47
CA ARG A 281 -21.90 30.24 -2.45
C ARG A 281 -23.20 30.99 -2.74
N ASP A 282 -23.90 31.41 -1.70
CA ASP A 282 -25.25 31.96 -1.81
C ASP A 282 -25.23 33.34 -2.46
N SER A 283 -24.32 34.23 -2.04
CA SER A 283 -24.11 35.54 -2.69
C SER A 283 -23.85 35.42 -4.20
N PHE A 284 -23.04 34.45 -4.64
CA PHE A 284 -22.77 34.19 -6.05
C PHE A 284 -24.03 33.74 -6.81
N LEU A 285 -24.79 32.79 -6.25
CA LEU A 285 -26.02 32.27 -6.87
C LEU A 285 -27.13 33.32 -6.93
N GLU A 286 -27.24 34.13 -5.88
CA GLU A 286 -28.22 35.21 -5.74
C GLU A 286 -27.81 36.50 -6.47
N LYS A 287 -26.57 36.57 -6.97
CA LYS A 287 -25.99 37.74 -7.66
C LYS A 287 -26.02 39.01 -6.82
N ARG A 288 -25.69 38.88 -5.54
CA ARG A 288 -25.51 39.99 -4.61
C ARG A 288 -24.07 40.04 -4.11
N ASP A 289 -23.70 41.18 -3.54
CA ASP A 289 -22.43 41.27 -2.80
C ASP A 289 -22.49 40.37 -1.56
N ALA A 290 -21.36 39.76 -1.23
CA ALA A 290 -21.22 38.92 -0.05
C ALA A 290 -21.03 39.78 1.22
N ASP A 291 -21.66 39.37 2.32
CA ASP A 291 -21.50 40.00 3.64
C ASP A 291 -20.52 39.21 4.51
N TRP A 292 -19.28 39.68 4.56
CA TRP A 292 -18.24 39.07 5.39
C TRP A 292 -18.20 39.61 6.83
N SER A 293 -19.07 40.56 7.19
CA SER A 293 -18.96 41.31 8.46
C SER A 293 -19.15 40.45 9.72
N GLN A 294 -19.76 39.27 9.57
CA GLN A 294 -20.00 38.32 10.66
C GLN A 294 -18.83 37.36 10.91
N PHE A 295 -17.82 37.36 10.02
CA PHE A 295 -16.64 36.49 10.12
C PHE A 295 -15.41 37.31 10.52
N TYR A 296 -14.77 36.92 11.62
CA TYR A 296 -13.67 37.67 12.20
C TYR A 296 -12.31 37.19 11.69
N TRP A 297 -11.37 38.11 11.52
CA TRP A 297 -9.95 37.80 11.32
C TRP A 297 -9.36 37.24 12.63
N GLN A 298 -9.39 35.92 12.79
CA GLN A 298 -8.89 35.21 13.96
C GLN A 298 -7.35 35.24 14.03
N TYR A 299 -6.78 35.19 15.25
CA TYR A 299 -5.34 35.20 15.53
C TYR A 299 -4.92 33.99 16.39
#